data_AF-A0A1Y3MCK7-F1
#
_entry.id   AF-A0A1Y3MCK7-F1
#
_cell.length_a   1.000
_cell.length_b   1.000
_cell.length_c   1.000
_cell.angle_alpha   90.00
_cell.angle_beta   90.00
_cell.angle_gamma   90.00
#
_symmetry.space_group_name_H-M   'P 1'
#
loop_
_entity.id
_entity.type
_entity.pdbx_description
1 polymer ?
#
loop_
_entity_poly.entity_id
_entity_poly.type
_entity_poly.pdbx_seq_one_letter_code
_entity_poly.pdbx_strand_id
1 'polypeptide(L)' 'MNKIIEVDKVMKCYETFKALSNISFSVWEGEILCFLGPNGAGKSTLIINIYTKLQVSNRVEAIKKALENGLIT' A
#
# COMPACT_ATOMS: atom_id res chain seq x y z
N MET A 1 0.71 22.35 2.71
CA MET A 1 0.68 20.89 2.94
C MET A 1 1.31 20.22 1.74
N ASN A 2 2.34 19.40 1.96
CA ASN A 2 3.09 18.73 0.90
C ASN A 2 2.52 17.31 0.70
N LYS A 3 2.22 16.92 -0.54
CA LYS A 3 1.70 15.56 -0.84
C LYS A 3 2.89 14.63 -1.06
N ILE A 4 2.99 13.56 -0.26
CA ILE A 4 4.14 12.64 -0.28
C ILE A 4 3.82 11.29 -0.94
N ILE A 5 2.54 10.92 -1.01
CA ILE A 5 2.08 9.71 -1.70
C ILE A 5 0.82 10.08 -2.50
N GLU A 6 0.76 9.62 -3.74
CA GLU A 6 -0.42 9.69 -4.59
C GLU A 6 -0.67 8.30 -5.19
N VAL A 7 -1.87 7.79 -4.96
CA VAL A 7 -2.36 6.53 -5.51
C VAL A 7 -3.57 6.87 -6.34
N ASP A 8 -3.54 6.54 -7.64
CA ASP A 8 -4.67 6.78 -8.53
C ASP A 8 -5.09 5.51 -9.26
N LYS A 9 -6.38 5.15 -9.10
CA LYS A 9 -7.10 4.07 -9.79
C LYS A 9 -6.37 2.74 -9.80
N VAL A 10 -5.72 2.39 -8.67
CA VAL A 10 -5.00 1.13 -8.56
C VAL A 10 -5.99 -0.03 -8.62
N MET A 11 -5.70 -0.96 -9.52
CA MET A 11 -6.41 -2.21 -9.71
C MET A 11 -5.41 -3.37 -9.70
N LYS A 12 -5.81 -4.49 -9.10
CA LYS A 12 -5.02 -5.72 -9.07
C LYS A 12 -5.94 -6.92 -9.13
N CYS A 13 -5.73 -7.76 -10.12
CA CYS A 13 -6.37 -9.07 -10.26
C CYS A 13 -5.30 -10.16 -10.16
N TYR A 14 -5.67 -11.28 -9.56
CA TYR A 14 -4.93 -12.54 -9.54
C TYR A 14 -5.83 -13.59 -10.17
N GLU A 15 -5.47 -14.12 -11.34
CA GLU A 15 -6.21 -15.16 -12.06
C GLU A 15 -7.74 -15.00 -12.04
N THR A 16 -8.42 -15.61 -11.06
CA THR A 16 -9.88 -15.59 -10.90
C THR A 16 -10.43 -14.56 -9.90
N PHE A 17 -9.56 -13.86 -9.18
CA PHE A 17 -9.91 -12.98 -8.05
C PHE A 17 -9.44 -11.53 -8.25
N LYS A 18 -10.34 -10.57 -8.02
CA LYS A 18 -10.01 -9.14 -8.01
C LYS A 18 -9.62 -8.69 -6.60
N ALA A 19 -8.33 -8.56 -6.34
CA ALA A 19 -7.80 -8.17 -5.03
C ALA A 19 -7.89 -6.67 -4.74
N LEU A 20 -7.76 -5.81 -5.76
CA LEU A 20 -7.95 -4.36 -5.63
C LEU A 20 -8.84 -3.84 -6.75
N SER A 21 -9.78 -2.96 -6.40
CA SER A 21 -10.73 -2.39 -7.34
C SER A 21 -10.79 -0.88 -7.22
N ASN A 22 -10.07 -0.20 -8.12
CA ASN A 22 -10.16 1.23 -8.34
C ASN A 22 -9.88 2.06 -7.06
N ILE A 23 -8.73 1.81 -6.44
CA ILE A 23 -8.32 2.50 -5.22
C ILE A 23 -7.59 3.79 -5.59
N SER A 24 -8.10 4.94 -5.14
CA SER A 24 -7.44 6.25 -5.23
C SER A 24 -7.39 6.93 -3.87
N PHE A 25 -6.22 7.43 -3.47
CA PHE A 25 -6.04 8.27 -2.28
C PHE A 25 -4.70 9.01 -2.33
N SER A 26 -4.53 10.00 -1.47
CA SER A 26 -3.27 10.71 -1.26
C SER A 26 -2.89 10.71 0.21
N VAL A 27 -1.58 10.77 0.50
CA VAL A 27 -1.06 10.97 1.86
C VAL A 27 -0.23 12.24 1.87
N TRP A 28 -0.52 13.10 2.83
CA TRP A 28 0.18 14.36 3.04
C TRP A 28 1.29 14.20 4.08
N GLU A 29 2.26 15.08 4.04
CA GLU A 29 3.37 15.10 4.99
C GLU A 29 2.86 15.24 6.43
N GLY A 30 3.25 14.31 7.30
CA GLY A 30 2.82 14.25 8.70
C GLY A 30 1.54 13.45 8.95
N GLU A 31 0.88 12.95 7.91
CA GLU A 31 -0.34 12.12 8.08
C GLU A 31 -0.03 10.67 8.40
N ILE A 32 -0.86 10.10 9.29
CA ILE A 32 -0.87 8.66 9.57
C ILE A 32 -2.01 8.04 8.78
N LEU A 33 -1.68 7.18 7.83
CA LEU A 33 -2.65 6.38 7.07
C LEU A 33 -2.79 4.98 7.69
N CYS A 34 -4.02 4.55 7.93
CA CYS A 34 -4.35 3.19 8.38
C CYS A 34 -5.34 2.54 7.42
N PHE A 35 -5.09 1.29 7.02
CA PHE A 35 -6.03 0.47 6.26
C PHE A 35 -6.76 -0.48 7.19
N LEU A 36 -8.09 -0.34 7.28
CA LEU A 36 -8.94 -1.18 8.11
C LEU A 36 -9.85 -2.05 7.25
N GLY A 37 -10.07 -3.31 7.66
CA GLY A 37 -10.97 -4.22 6.97
C GLY A 37 -10.71 -5.69 7.33
N PRO A 38 -11.64 -6.61 6.98
CA PRO A 38 -11.51 -8.03 7.29
C PRO A 38 -10.33 -8.69 6.55
N ASN A 39 -9.98 -9.91 6.95
CA ASN A 39 -8.99 -10.71 6.24
C ASN A 39 -9.47 -10.96 4.79
N GLY A 40 -8.54 -10.87 3.84
CA GLY A 40 -8.86 -10.99 2.40
C GLY A 40 -9.36 -9.71 1.73
N ALA A 41 -9.54 -8.59 2.45
CA ALA A 41 -9.99 -7.32 1.86
C ALA A 41 -8.97 -6.61 0.94
N GLY A 42 -7.77 -7.18 0.74
CA GLY A 42 -6.74 -6.62 -0.14
C GLY A 42 -5.79 -5.61 0.51
N LYS A 43 -5.79 -5.46 1.84
CA LYS A 43 -4.93 -4.51 2.58
C LYS A 43 -3.43 -4.73 2.29
N SER A 44 -2.93 -5.94 2.53
CA SER A 44 -1.53 -6.29 2.28
C SER A 44 -1.18 -6.22 0.79
N THR A 45 -2.13 -6.62 -0.08
CA THR A 45 -1.99 -6.45 -1.54
C THR A 45 -1.80 -4.98 -1.92
N LEU A 46 -2.56 -4.06 -1.31
CA LEU A 46 -2.45 -2.62 -1.56
C LEU A 46 -1.09 -2.10 -1.10
N ILE A 47 -0.67 -2.44 0.13
CA ILE A 47 0.63 -2.04 0.68
C ILE A 47 1.77 -2.53 -0.21
N ILE A 48 1.78 -3.80 -0.61
CA ILE A 48 2.81 -4.37 -1.49
C ILE A 48 2.80 -3.68 -2.86
N ASN A 49 1.64 -3.42 -3.45
CA ASN A 49 1.58 -2.75 -4.76
C ASN A 49 2.09 -1.31 -4.70
N ILE A 50 1.78 -0.57 -3.63
CA ILE A 50 2.33 0.77 -3.38
C ILE A 50 3.84 0.67 -3.20
N TYR A 51 4.29 -0.26 -2.37
CA TYR A 51 5.69 -0.48 -2.03
C TYR A 51 6.58 -0.84 -3.23
N THR A 52 6.17 -1.82 -4.03
CA THR A 52 6.94 -2.31 -5.18
C THR A 52 6.94 -1.32 -6.35
N LYS A 53 5.90 -0.48 -6.47
CA LYS A 53 5.80 0.52 -7.55
C LYS A 53 6.33 1.89 -7.17
N LEU A 54 6.52 2.18 -5.87
CA LEU A 54 7.24 3.36 -5.42
C LEU A 54 8.75 3.15 -5.67
N GLN A 55 9.23 3.56 -6.84
CA GLN A 55 10.66 3.87 -6.99
C GLN A 55 10.95 5.19 -6.26
N VAL A 56 11.10 5.15 -4.92
CA VAL A 56 11.66 6.29 -4.17
C VAL A 56 12.54 5.81 -3.01
N SER A 57 13.74 6.39 -3.00
CA SER A 57 14.89 6.25 -2.12
C SER A 57 14.61 6.04 -0.61
N ASN A 58 15.40 5.14 -0.01
CA ASN A 58 15.60 4.86 1.42
C ASN A 58 14.40 4.42 2.28
N ARG A 59 13.16 4.80 1.97
CA ARG A 59 11.97 4.43 2.77
C ARG A 59 11.42 3.05 2.49
N VAL A 60 11.73 2.52 1.30
CA VAL A 60 11.43 1.15 0.89
C VAL A 60 12.07 0.17 1.90
N GLU A 61 13.27 0.41 2.41
CA GLU A 61 13.90 -0.55 3.34
C GLU A 61 13.11 -0.78 4.65
N ALA A 62 12.43 0.24 5.18
CA ALA A 62 11.72 0.17 6.46
C ALA A 62 10.48 -0.74 6.42
N ILE A 63 9.69 -0.67 5.34
CA ILE A 63 8.48 -1.48 5.18
C ILE A 63 8.85 -2.94 4.83
N LYS A 64 9.92 -3.17 4.06
CA LYS A 64 10.48 -4.52 3.85
C LYS A 64 10.83 -5.18 5.17
N LYS A 65 11.55 -4.46 6.03
CA LYS A 65 11.87 -4.91 7.39
C LYS A 65 10.60 -5.19 8.19
N ALA A 66 9.57 -4.37 8.09
CA ALA A 66 8.31 -4.58 8.80
C ALA A 66 7.56 -5.84 8.32
N LEU A 67 7.61 -6.15 7.02
CA LEU A 67 7.06 -7.39 6.44
C LEU A 67 7.86 -8.62 6.88
N GLU A 68 9.20 -8.57 6.81
CA GLU A 68 10.09 -9.66 7.28
C GLU A 68 9.93 -9.94 8.77
N ASN A 69 9.72 -8.91 9.58
CA ASN A 69 9.49 -9.04 11.02
C ASN A 69 8.04 -9.37 11.38
N GLY A 70 7.16 -9.60 10.39
CA GLY A 70 5.75 -9.95 10.64
C GLY A 70 4.95 -8.85 11.33
N LEU A 71 5.43 -7.60 11.31
CA LEU A 71 4.76 -6.44 11.90
C LEU A 71 3.60 -5.94 11.03
N ILE A 72 3.62 -6.33 9.75
CA ILE A 72 2.57 -6.05 8.77
C ILE A 72 2.21 -7.39 8.12
N THR A 73 0.97 -7.85 8.32
CA THR A 73 0.40 -9.07 7.72
C THR A 73 -0.55 -8.72 6.59
#